data_AF-X8AHW0-F1
#
_entry.id   AF-X8AHW0-F1
#
_cell.length_a   1.000
_cell.length_b   1.000
_cell.length_c   1.000
_cell.angle_alpha   90.00
_cell.angle_beta   90.00
_cell.angle_gamma   90.00
#
_symmetry.space_group_name_H-M   'P 1'
#
loop_
_entity.id
_entity.type
_entity.pdbx_description
1 polymer ?
#
loop_
_entity_poly.entity_id
_entity_poly.type
_entity_poly.pdbx_seq_one_letter_code
_entity_poly.pdbx_strand_id
1 'polypeptide(L)'
;MTRPRDHSADCAQRAASTTQEAILAAAERLFAEHGVFAVSNRQVSEAAGQGNNAAVGYHFGTKTDLVRAIEEKHRAPIERLREQMVADIDTSSDMRAWVGCLVRPLTEHLAALGNPTWYARFAAQVMTDPAYYHIVVKDALSSPSLVQVIDGINHCLPELSAAVRAERNVMARNLLVHTCADFERALATGAPVPRPSWDAAASGLIDAIVGCGWRRLPHGRAVCDESNGGSRQMRFVG
;
A
#
# COMPACT_ATOMS: atom_id res chain seq x y z
N MET A 1 35.14 36.02 -8.01
CA MET A 1 33.93 36.44 -8.76
C MET A 1 32.82 35.44 -8.47
N THR A 2 32.00 35.74 -7.46
CA THR A 2 30.83 34.94 -7.09
C THR A 2 29.66 35.44 -7.95
N ARG A 3 29.08 34.59 -8.80
CA ARG A 3 27.90 34.96 -9.61
C ARG A 3 26.76 35.40 -8.66
N PRO A 4 25.99 36.46 -8.97
CA PRO A 4 24.81 36.82 -8.19
C PRO A 4 23.80 35.67 -8.25
N ARG A 5 23.31 35.20 -7.09
CA ARG A 5 22.21 34.24 -7.02
C ARG A 5 20.95 34.94 -7.51
N ASP A 6 20.33 34.44 -8.58
CA ASP A 6 19.11 35.00 -9.16
C ASP A 6 17.90 34.76 -8.24
N HIS A 7 17.54 35.78 -7.45
CA HIS A 7 16.46 35.71 -6.44
C HIS A 7 15.06 35.60 -7.07
N SER A 8 14.89 35.97 -8.35
CA SER A 8 13.61 35.88 -9.06
C SER A 8 13.26 34.44 -9.41
N ALA A 9 14.26 33.67 -9.87
CA ALA A 9 14.11 32.25 -10.16
C ALA A 9 13.80 31.42 -8.89
N ASP A 10 14.42 31.74 -7.74
CA ASP A 10 14.16 31.07 -6.46
C ASP A 10 12.72 31.35 -5.97
N CYS A 11 12.22 32.58 -6.11
CA CYS A 11 10.87 32.93 -5.71
C CYS A 11 9.80 32.24 -6.57
N ALA A 12 10.01 32.17 -7.89
CA ALA A 12 9.14 31.45 -8.82
C ALA A 12 9.14 29.94 -8.53
N GLN A 13 10.31 29.36 -8.24
CA GLN A 13 10.43 27.94 -7.90
C GLN A 13 9.69 27.59 -6.60
N ARG A 14 9.77 28.46 -5.58
CA ARG A 14 9.03 28.29 -4.32
C ARG A 14 7.52 28.46 -4.49
N ALA A 15 7.08 29.38 -5.35
CA ALA A 15 5.66 29.53 -5.67
C ALA A 15 5.11 28.31 -6.42
N ALA A 16 5.90 27.73 -7.32
CA ALA A 16 5.55 26.49 -8.01
C ALA A 16 5.50 25.29 -7.03
N SER A 17 6.46 25.18 -6.10
CA SER A 17 6.47 24.08 -5.13
C SER A 17 5.29 24.14 -4.15
N THR A 18 4.94 25.34 -3.66
CA THR A 18 3.77 25.54 -2.79
C THR A 18 2.46 25.23 -3.50
N THR A 19 2.34 25.57 -4.79
CA THR A 19 1.18 25.20 -5.62
C THR A 19 1.10 23.69 -5.83
N GLN A 20 2.23 23.05 -6.13
CA GLN A 20 2.32 21.61 -6.30
C GLN A 20 1.91 20.86 -5.02
N GLU A 21 2.38 21.30 -3.85
CA GLU A 21 2.02 20.75 -2.55
C GLU A 21 0.53 20.90 -2.24
N ALA A 22 -0.05 22.07 -2.54
CA ALA A 22 -1.49 22.32 -2.36
C ALA A 22 -2.34 21.40 -3.24
N ILE A 23 -1.93 21.18 -4.49
CA ILE A 23 -2.60 20.24 -5.41
C ILE A 23 -2.51 18.81 -4.89
N LEU A 24 -1.33 18.37 -4.42
CA LEU A 24 -1.15 17.03 -3.87
C LEU A 24 -2.04 16.81 -2.65
N ALA A 25 -2.05 17.74 -1.70
CA ALA A 25 -2.87 17.64 -0.49
C ALA A 25 -4.37 17.63 -0.82
N ALA A 26 -4.82 18.47 -1.75
CA ALA A 26 -6.22 18.50 -2.19
C ALA A 26 -6.63 17.19 -2.88
N ALA A 27 -5.77 16.66 -3.75
CA ALA A 27 -6.05 15.43 -4.48
C ALA A 27 -6.05 14.20 -3.56
N GLU A 28 -5.05 14.07 -2.68
CA GLU A 28 -4.96 13.00 -1.68
C GLU A 28 -6.24 12.92 -0.84
N ARG A 29 -6.71 14.06 -0.34
CA ARG A 29 -7.97 14.15 0.40
C ARG A 29 -9.18 13.74 -0.44
N LEU A 30 -9.36 14.33 -1.62
CA LEU A 30 -10.52 14.05 -2.47
C LEU A 30 -10.56 12.58 -2.92
N PHE A 31 -9.42 12.01 -3.28
CA PHE A 31 -9.30 10.61 -3.68
C PHE A 31 -9.58 9.67 -2.51
N ALA A 32 -9.13 10.00 -1.30
CA ALA A 32 -9.44 9.23 -0.10
C ALA A 32 -10.94 9.26 0.27
N GLU A 33 -11.63 10.37 0.02
CA GLU A 33 -13.02 10.59 0.40
C GLU A 33 -14.02 10.08 -0.66
N HIS A 34 -13.69 10.22 -1.94
CA HIS A 34 -14.61 9.95 -3.05
C HIS A 34 -14.14 8.83 -3.99
N GLY A 35 -12.95 8.29 -3.77
CA GLY A 35 -12.30 7.36 -4.68
C GLY A 35 -11.63 8.07 -5.86
N VAL A 36 -10.62 7.42 -6.44
CA VAL A 36 -9.82 8.03 -7.50
C VAL A 36 -10.70 8.31 -8.71
N PHE A 37 -11.49 7.34 -9.20
CA PHE A 37 -12.32 7.49 -10.40
C PHE A 37 -13.27 8.69 -10.37
N ALA A 38 -13.94 8.94 -9.25
CA ALA A 38 -15.00 9.95 -9.13
C ALA A 38 -14.51 11.41 -9.13
N VAL A 39 -13.20 11.63 -8.96
CA VAL A 39 -12.62 12.97 -8.81
C VAL A 39 -11.95 13.44 -10.10
N SER A 40 -12.35 14.60 -10.61
CA SER A 40 -11.77 15.23 -11.80
C SER A 40 -10.60 16.18 -11.45
N ASN A 41 -9.69 16.42 -12.40
CA ASN A 41 -8.62 17.42 -12.24
C ASN A 41 -9.17 18.82 -11.95
N ARG A 42 -10.36 19.15 -12.46
CA ARG A 42 -11.05 20.41 -12.13
C ARG A 42 -11.39 20.49 -10.63
N GLN A 43 -12.01 19.46 -10.07
CA GLN A 43 -12.33 19.41 -8.64
C GLN A 43 -11.08 19.51 -7.77
N VAL A 44 -9.97 18.89 -8.20
CA VAL A 44 -8.68 19.01 -7.52
C VAL A 44 -8.16 20.46 -7.58
N SER A 45 -8.11 21.08 -8.76
CA SER A 45 -7.70 22.49 -8.92
C SER A 45 -8.52 23.42 -8.03
N GLU A 46 -9.84 23.28 -8.04
CA GLU A 46 -10.77 24.08 -7.23
C GLU A 46 -10.52 23.89 -5.74
N ALA A 47 -10.37 22.64 -5.28
CA ALA A 47 -10.07 22.33 -3.88
C ALA A 47 -8.66 22.80 -3.44
N ALA A 48 -7.72 22.91 -4.37
CA ALA A 48 -6.38 23.45 -4.15
C ALA A 48 -6.32 25.00 -4.23
N GLY A 49 -7.48 25.67 -4.37
CA GLY A 49 -7.56 27.13 -4.48
C GLY A 49 -6.98 27.69 -5.78
N GLN A 50 -6.84 26.85 -6.81
CA GLN A 50 -6.28 27.26 -8.10
C GLN A 50 -7.40 27.78 -8.99
N GLY A 51 -7.32 29.06 -9.38
CA GLY A 51 -8.28 29.68 -10.29
C GLY A 51 -8.24 29.13 -11.73
N ASN A 52 -7.27 28.27 -12.05
CA ASN A 52 -7.10 27.67 -13.36
C ASN A 52 -7.10 26.13 -13.29
N ASN A 53 -8.00 25.52 -14.05
CA ASN A 53 -8.12 24.06 -14.20
C ASN A 53 -6.92 23.41 -14.90
N ALA A 54 -6.08 24.22 -15.56
CA ALA A 54 -4.84 23.75 -16.18
C ALA A 54 -3.72 23.49 -15.17
N ALA A 55 -3.81 23.94 -13.91
CA ALA A 55 -2.73 23.82 -12.93
C ALA A 55 -2.32 22.36 -12.68
N VAL A 56 -3.28 21.46 -12.51
CA VAL A 56 -3.01 20.02 -12.35
C VAL A 56 -2.30 19.45 -13.58
N GLY A 57 -2.78 19.79 -14.78
CA GLY A 57 -2.17 19.33 -16.04
C GLY A 57 -0.77 19.90 -16.28
N TYR A 58 -0.52 21.14 -15.85
CA TYR A 58 0.79 21.79 -15.96
C TYR A 58 1.82 21.16 -15.03
N HIS A 59 1.46 20.87 -13.78
CA HIS A 59 2.40 20.34 -12.78
C HIS A 59 2.58 18.83 -12.83
N PHE A 60 1.52 18.08 -13.17
CA PHE A 60 1.54 16.61 -13.09
C PHE A 60 1.27 15.96 -14.44
N GLY A 61 0.68 16.65 -15.42
CA GLY A 61 0.26 16.02 -16.67
C GLY A 61 -1.05 15.26 -16.48
N THR A 62 -0.96 13.95 -16.23
CA THR A 62 -2.16 13.10 -16.14
C THR A 62 -2.62 12.84 -14.70
N LYS A 63 -3.85 12.35 -14.55
CA LYS A 63 -4.36 11.89 -13.24
C LYS A 63 -3.55 10.71 -12.70
N THR A 64 -3.01 9.86 -13.58
CA THR A 64 -2.12 8.76 -13.21
C THR A 64 -0.80 9.26 -12.65
N ASP A 65 -0.23 10.31 -13.24
CA ASP A 65 0.99 10.95 -12.74
C ASP A 65 0.76 11.64 -11.40
N LEU A 66 -0.42 12.24 -11.20
CA LEU A 66 -0.83 12.79 -9.91
C LEU A 66 -0.94 11.71 -8.83
N VAL A 67 -1.56 10.56 -9.13
CA VAL A 67 -1.61 9.39 -8.21
C VAL A 67 -0.20 8.91 -7.87
N ARG A 68 0.67 8.78 -8.89
CA ARG A 68 2.07 8.38 -8.70
C ARG A 68 2.83 9.38 -7.82
N ALA A 69 2.61 10.68 -8.00
CA ALA A 69 3.27 11.70 -7.22
C ALA A 69 2.86 11.68 -5.74
N ILE A 70 1.59 11.38 -5.44
CA ILE A 70 1.12 11.18 -4.05
C ILE A 70 1.78 9.93 -3.45
N GLU A 71 1.75 8.80 -4.17
CA GLU A 71 2.42 7.58 -3.72
C GLU A 71 3.91 7.81 -3.47
N GLU A 72 4.62 8.47 -4.38
CA GLU A 72 6.05 8.76 -4.25
C GLU A 72 6.38 9.58 -3.01
N LYS A 73 5.57 10.62 -2.74
CA LYS A 73 5.71 11.49 -1.57
C LYS A 73 5.69 10.70 -0.26
N HIS A 74 4.88 9.66 -0.16
CA HIS A 74 4.76 8.83 1.04
C HIS A 74 5.66 7.58 1.02
N ARG A 75 5.92 7.02 -0.16
CA ARG A 75 6.81 5.88 -0.35
C ARG A 75 8.22 6.19 0.12
N ALA A 76 8.75 7.38 -0.19
CA ALA A 76 10.12 7.75 0.19
C ALA A 76 10.40 7.75 1.71
N PRO A 77 9.57 8.34 2.60
CA PRO A 77 9.75 8.20 4.05
C PRO A 77 9.51 6.77 4.55
N ILE A 78 8.50 6.06 4.05
CA ILE A 78 8.22 4.67 4.42
C ILE A 78 9.41 3.77 4.06
N GLU A 79 10.01 3.98 2.89
CA GLU A 79 11.18 3.25 2.42
C GLU A 79 12.36 3.41 3.37
N ARG A 80 12.67 4.66 3.75
CA ARG A 80 13.78 4.95 4.67
C ARG A 80 13.60 4.28 6.03
N LEU A 81 12.37 4.30 6.56
CA LEU A 81 12.06 3.59 7.81
C LEU A 81 12.26 2.08 7.66
N ARG A 82 11.86 1.51 6.52
CA ARG A 82 12.05 0.08 6.25
C ARG A 82 13.51 -0.29 6.10
N GLU A 83 14.30 0.49 5.37
CA GLU A 83 15.74 0.27 5.20
C GLU A 83 16.45 0.22 6.56
N GLN A 84 16.10 1.12 7.47
CA GLN A 84 16.63 1.14 8.84
C GLN A 84 16.27 -0.14 9.60
N MET A 85 14.98 -0.51 9.61
CA MET A 85 14.53 -1.72 10.31
C MET A 85 15.11 -3.01 9.72
N VAL A 86 15.28 -3.07 8.40
CA VAL A 86 15.87 -4.23 7.71
C VAL A 86 17.36 -4.35 8.02
N ALA A 87 18.08 -3.24 8.18
CA ALA A 87 19.49 -3.24 8.57
C ALA A 87 19.71 -3.75 9.99
N ASP A 88 18.71 -3.62 10.87
CA ASP A 88 18.78 -4.05 12.27
C ASP A 88 18.44 -5.54 12.49
N ILE A 89 17.92 -6.23 11.46
CA ILE A 89 17.55 -7.65 11.56
C ILE A 89 18.48 -8.55 10.74
N ASP A 90 18.73 -9.76 11.24
CA ASP A 90 19.49 -10.77 10.50
C ASP A 90 18.56 -11.60 9.59
N THR A 91 19.13 -12.17 8.53
CA THR A 91 18.51 -13.17 7.65
C THR A 91 17.90 -14.36 8.40
N SER A 92 18.44 -14.72 9.56
CA SER A 92 17.94 -15.78 10.44
C SER A 92 16.75 -15.37 11.34
N SER A 93 16.31 -14.11 11.24
CA SER A 93 15.20 -13.58 12.06
C SER A 93 13.89 -14.31 11.79
N ASP A 94 13.04 -14.33 12.81
CA ASP A 94 11.75 -14.99 12.72
C ASP A 94 10.75 -14.23 11.83
N MET A 95 9.64 -14.90 11.51
CA MET A 95 8.57 -14.31 10.70
C MET A 95 8.03 -13.00 11.30
N ARG A 96 8.02 -12.89 12.64
CA ARG A 96 7.48 -11.71 13.31
C ARG A 96 8.35 -10.48 13.06
N ALA A 97 9.67 -10.64 13.07
CA ALA A 97 10.61 -9.58 12.73
C ALA A 97 10.41 -9.09 11.30
N TRP A 98 10.34 -10.01 10.33
CA TRP A 98 10.12 -9.67 8.92
C TRP A 98 8.77 -8.99 8.67
N VAL A 99 7.69 -9.50 9.27
CA VAL A 99 6.37 -8.84 9.20
C VAL A 99 6.41 -7.49 9.91
N GLY A 100 7.20 -7.33 10.96
CA GLY A 100 7.47 -6.04 11.59
C GLY A 100 8.03 -5.02 10.60
N CYS A 101 9.04 -5.39 9.81
CA CYS A 101 9.61 -4.55 8.75
C CYS A 101 8.62 -4.26 7.61
N LEU A 102 7.56 -5.06 7.44
CA LEU A 102 6.49 -4.78 6.48
C LEU A 102 5.50 -3.74 7.02
N VAL A 103 5.08 -3.90 8.29
CA VAL A 103 3.96 -3.15 8.88
C VAL A 103 4.40 -1.82 9.49
N ARG A 104 5.47 -1.83 10.31
CA ARG A 104 5.87 -0.68 11.12
C ARG A 104 6.22 0.57 10.31
N PRO A 105 6.94 0.49 9.17
CA PRO A 105 7.26 1.67 8.39
C PRO A 105 6.03 2.45 7.92
N LEU A 106 4.97 1.75 7.51
CA LEU A 106 3.72 2.39 7.11
C LEU A 106 3.02 3.05 8.31
N THR A 107 2.88 2.34 9.42
CA THR A 107 2.16 2.84 10.60
C THR A 107 2.89 3.97 11.32
N GLU A 108 4.23 3.96 11.34
CA GLU A 108 5.04 5.05 11.90
C GLU A 108 4.96 6.30 11.04
N HIS A 109 5.00 6.15 9.71
CA HIS A 109 4.77 7.26 8.80
C HIS A 109 3.36 7.86 8.97
N LEU A 110 2.33 7.01 9.08
CA LEU A 110 0.96 7.47 9.35
C LEU A 110 0.83 8.17 10.71
N ALA A 111 1.56 7.72 11.73
CA ALA A 111 1.63 8.40 13.02
C ALA A 111 2.30 9.79 12.90
N ALA A 112 3.37 9.89 12.11
CA ALA A 112 4.11 11.13 11.89
C ALA A 112 3.32 12.18 11.09
N LEU A 113 2.41 11.74 10.20
CA LEU A 113 1.50 12.64 9.48
C LEU A 113 0.47 13.33 10.40
N GLY A 114 0.16 12.73 11.56
CA GLY A 114 -0.82 13.26 12.51
C GLY A 114 -2.28 12.93 12.17
N ASN A 115 -3.21 13.61 12.83
CA ASN A 115 -4.65 13.43 12.66
C ASN A 115 -5.33 14.80 12.44
N PRO A 116 -6.12 15.00 11.37
CA PRO A 116 -6.48 14.03 10.34
C PRO A 116 -5.38 13.80 9.29
N THR A 117 -5.43 12.62 8.70
CA THR A 117 -4.69 12.24 7.49
C THR A 117 -5.60 11.47 6.54
N TRP A 118 -5.19 11.35 5.28
CA TRP A 118 -5.98 10.74 4.20
C TRP A 118 -5.20 9.66 3.44
N TYR A 119 -3.91 9.50 3.72
CA TYR A 119 -3.04 8.63 2.93
C TYR A 119 -3.45 7.16 3.00
N ALA A 120 -3.83 6.63 4.17
CA ALA A 120 -4.19 5.23 4.29
C ALA A 120 -5.47 4.91 3.49
N ARG A 121 -6.48 5.78 3.56
CA ARG A 121 -7.70 5.65 2.75
C ARG A 121 -7.42 5.83 1.26
N PHE A 122 -6.56 6.77 0.89
CA PHE A 122 -6.12 6.94 -0.49
C PHE A 122 -5.43 5.67 -1.03
N ALA A 123 -4.46 5.12 -0.29
CA ALA A 123 -3.74 3.90 -0.67
C ALA A 123 -4.71 2.71 -0.83
N ALA A 124 -5.72 2.59 0.03
CA ALA A 124 -6.76 1.58 -0.10
C ALA A 124 -7.59 1.73 -1.39
N GLN A 125 -7.98 2.95 -1.77
CA GLN A 125 -8.69 3.21 -3.02
C GLN A 125 -7.85 2.83 -4.24
N VAL A 126 -6.58 3.24 -4.23
CA VAL A 126 -5.60 2.93 -5.29
C VAL A 126 -5.37 1.43 -5.44
N MET A 127 -5.27 0.69 -4.33
CA MET A 127 -5.10 -0.77 -4.36
C MET A 127 -6.31 -1.52 -4.94
N THR A 128 -7.51 -0.94 -4.87
CA THR A 128 -8.73 -1.57 -5.40
C THR A 128 -8.99 -1.28 -6.88
N ASP A 129 -8.37 -0.22 -7.42
CA ASP A 129 -8.59 0.20 -8.81
C ASP A 129 -7.57 -0.48 -9.75
N PRO A 130 -8.01 -1.34 -10.69
CA PRO A 130 -7.11 -2.04 -11.61
C PRO A 130 -6.23 -1.11 -12.45
N ALA A 131 -6.68 0.12 -12.71
CA ALA A 131 -5.93 1.10 -13.50
C ALA A 131 -4.67 1.60 -12.78
N TYR A 132 -4.70 1.61 -11.44
CA TYR A 132 -3.60 2.13 -10.61
C TYR A 132 -2.85 1.03 -9.88
N TYR A 133 -3.52 -0.07 -9.52
CA TYR A 133 -2.94 -1.20 -8.78
C TYR A 133 -1.61 -1.68 -9.39
N HIS A 134 -1.58 -1.97 -10.69
CA HIS A 134 -0.37 -2.48 -11.34
C HIS A 134 0.79 -1.48 -11.33
N ILE A 135 0.48 -0.19 -11.41
CA ILE A 135 1.49 0.87 -11.41
C ILE A 135 2.12 0.98 -10.02
N VAL A 136 1.27 1.09 -9.00
CA VAL A 136 1.72 1.31 -7.63
C VAL A 136 2.38 0.06 -7.05
N VAL A 137 1.88 -1.13 -7.34
CA VAL A 137 2.52 -2.39 -6.92
C VAL A 137 3.87 -2.56 -7.62
N LYS A 138 3.99 -2.23 -8.91
CA LYS A 138 5.26 -2.32 -9.63
C LYS A 138 6.30 -1.36 -9.05
N ASP A 139 5.91 -0.12 -8.79
CA ASP A 139 6.79 0.88 -8.18
C ASP A 139 7.19 0.47 -6.75
N ALA A 140 6.26 -0.06 -5.95
CA ALA A 140 6.55 -0.57 -4.63
C ALA A 140 7.54 -1.75 -4.68
N LEU A 141 7.34 -2.72 -5.57
CA LEU A 141 8.24 -3.86 -5.74
C LEU A 141 9.60 -3.51 -6.38
N SER A 142 9.78 -2.27 -6.84
CA SER A 142 11.10 -1.78 -7.24
C SER A 142 11.99 -1.41 -6.04
N SER A 143 11.42 -1.30 -4.83
CA SER A 143 12.16 -1.12 -3.58
C SER A 143 12.98 -2.37 -3.23
N PRO A 144 14.31 -2.27 -3.08
CA PRO A 144 15.13 -3.37 -2.61
C PRO A 144 14.76 -3.82 -1.19
N SER A 145 14.44 -2.89 -0.28
CA SER A 145 14.11 -3.23 1.11
C SER A 145 12.80 -4.01 1.21
N LEU A 146 11.79 -3.67 0.40
CA LEU A 146 10.52 -4.39 0.38
C LEU A 146 10.70 -5.80 -0.20
N VAL A 147 11.48 -5.94 -1.28
CA VAL A 147 11.80 -7.25 -1.85
C VAL A 147 12.51 -8.13 -0.82
N GLN A 148 13.51 -7.59 -0.12
CA GLN A 148 14.22 -8.30 0.94
C GLN A 148 13.27 -8.75 2.07
N VAL A 149 12.32 -7.90 2.48
CA VAL A 149 11.31 -8.28 3.48
C VAL A 149 10.41 -9.41 2.99
N ILE A 150 9.93 -9.33 1.75
CA ILE A 150 9.09 -10.38 1.14
C ILE A 150 9.85 -11.70 1.05
N ASP A 151 11.12 -11.67 0.67
CA ASP A 151 11.98 -12.84 0.60
C ASP A 151 12.24 -13.46 1.99
N GLY A 152 12.47 -12.63 3.00
CA GLY A 152 12.57 -13.07 4.40
C GLY A 152 11.29 -13.77 4.89
N ILE A 153 10.12 -13.17 4.63
CA ILE A 153 8.82 -13.79 4.95
C ILE A 153 8.66 -15.15 4.23
N ASN A 154 9.01 -15.20 2.95
CA ASN A 154 8.93 -16.42 2.14
C ASN A 154 9.90 -17.51 2.64
N HIS A 155 11.08 -17.11 3.12
CA HIS A 155 12.08 -18.03 3.68
C HIS A 155 11.63 -18.67 4.99
N CYS A 156 10.81 -17.98 5.79
CA CYS A 156 10.16 -18.56 6.96
C CYS A 156 9.07 -19.59 6.61
N LEU A 157 8.74 -19.75 5.32
CA LEU A 157 7.68 -20.62 4.81
C LEU A 157 8.20 -21.60 3.71
N PRO A 158 9.26 -22.38 3.98
CA PRO A 158 9.90 -23.21 2.96
C PRO A 158 8.99 -24.34 2.46
N GLU A 159 8.11 -24.84 3.32
CA GLU A 159 7.22 -25.98 3.05
C GLU A 159 6.01 -25.64 2.14
N LEU A 160 5.74 -24.35 1.92
CA LEU A 160 4.59 -23.94 1.11
C LEU A 160 4.95 -23.93 -0.39
N SER A 161 3.97 -24.17 -1.25
CA SER A 161 4.16 -23.94 -2.69
C SER A 161 4.22 -22.43 -2.99
N ALA A 162 4.81 -22.07 -4.14
CA ALA A 162 4.86 -20.68 -4.58
C ALA A 162 3.45 -20.07 -4.76
N ALA A 163 2.48 -20.86 -5.22
CA ALA A 163 1.09 -20.42 -5.37
C ALA A 163 0.46 -20.05 -4.01
N VAL A 164 0.64 -20.90 -2.99
CA VAL A 164 0.11 -20.64 -1.65
C VAL A 164 0.79 -19.41 -1.01
N ARG A 165 2.10 -19.23 -1.22
CA ARG A 165 2.79 -18.01 -0.77
C ARG A 165 2.24 -16.76 -1.45
N ALA A 166 2.00 -16.80 -2.77
CA ALA A 166 1.44 -15.68 -3.51
C ALA A 166 0.03 -15.31 -3.01
N GLU A 167 -0.84 -16.30 -2.79
CA GLU A 167 -2.19 -16.08 -2.23
C GLU A 167 -2.13 -15.43 -0.85
N ARG A 168 -1.26 -15.93 0.04
CA ARG A 168 -1.10 -15.38 1.39
C ARG A 168 -0.52 -13.98 1.38
N ASN A 169 0.42 -13.68 0.46
CA ASN A 169 0.96 -12.33 0.29
C ASN A 169 -0.13 -11.34 -0.15
N VAL A 170 -1.07 -11.76 -1.02
CA VAL A 170 -2.25 -10.96 -1.38
C VAL A 170 -3.14 -10.71 -0.15
N MET A 171 -3.41 -11.73 0.66
CA MET A 171 -4.21 -11.58 1.89
C MET A 171 -3.54 -10.64 2.89
N ALA A 172 -2.24 -10.81 3.14
CA ALA A 172 -1.47 -9.98 4.06
C ALA A 172 -1.44 -8.51 3.62
N ARG A 173 -1.25 -8.25 2.32
CA ARG A 173 -1.32 -6.89 1.75
C ARG A 173 -2.70 -6.27 1.95
N ASN A 174 -3.77 -7.01 1.64
CA ASN A 174 -5.14 -6.51 1.81
C ASN A 174 -5.42 -6.19 3.29
N LEU A 175 -4.99 -7.05 4.21
CA LEU A 175 -5.11 -6.81 5.66
C LEU A 175 -4.36 -5.53 6.06
N LEU A 176 -3.11 -5.37 5.65
CA LEU A 176 -2.30 -4.20 5.98
C LEU A 176 -2.96 -2.90 5.48
N VAL A 177 -3.29 -2.84 4.19
CA VAL A 177 -3.79 -1.61 3.56
C VAL A 177 -5.18 -1.23 4.09
N HIS A 178 -6.13 -2.17 4.12
CA HIS A 178 -7.50 -1.85 4.48
C HIS A 178 -7.68 -1.62 5.98
N THR A 179 -6.96 -2.34 6.85
CA THR A 179 -7.03 -2.09 8.29
C THR A 179 -6.46 -0.72 8.65
N CYS A 180 -5.35 -0.29 8.01
CA CYS A 180 -4.84 1.07 8.18
C CYS A 180 -5.86 2.13 7.73
N ALA A 181 -6.54 1.91 6.61
CA ALA A 181 -7.56 2.83 6.10
C ALA A 181 -8.79 2.95 7.04
N ASP A 182 -9.22 1.83 7.61
CA ASP A 182 -10.32 1.80 8.58
C ASP A 182 -9.91 2.47 9.90
N PHE A 183 -8.68 2.23 10.36
CA PHE A 183 -8.13 2.87 11.55
C PHE A 183 -7.99 4.39 11.39
N GLU A 184 -7.42 4.85 10.26
CA GLU A 184 -7.33 6.28 9.93
C GLU A 184 -8.71 6.95 9.93
N ARG A 185 -9.73 6.29 9.36
CA ARG A 185 -11.10 6.80 9.34
C ARG A 185 -11.71 6.90 10.73
N ALA A 186 -11.46 5.92 11.58
CA ALA A 186 -11.95 5.92 12.95
C ALA A 186 -11.29 7.04 13.76
N LEU A 187 -9.98 7.25 13.60
CA LEU A 187 -9.26 8.39 14.20
C LEU A 187 -9.80 9.74 13.73
N ALA A 188 -10.11 9.88 12.44
CA ALA A 188 -10.64 11.13 11.88
C ALA A 188 -12.07 11.45 12.36
N THR A 189 -12.88 10.43 12.64
CA THR A 189 -14.28 10.58 13.11
C THR A 189 -14.41 10.54 14.64
N GLY A 190 -13.32 10.30 15.37
CA GLY A 190 -13.33 10.10 16.81
C GLY A 190 -14.08 8.83 17.24
N ALA A 191 -14.23 7.85 16.34
CA ALA A 191 -14.88 6.59 16.64
C ALA A 191 -14.01 5.74 17.60
N PRO A 192 -14.63 4.95 18.48
CA PRO A 192 -13.89 4.09 19.40
C PRO A 192 -13.13 3.01 18.63
N VAL A 193 -11.84 2.89 18.92
CA VAL A 193 -10.95 1.87 18.34
C VAL A 193 -10.39 0.98 19.46
N PRO A 194 -10.28 -0.34 19.25
CA PRO A 194 -9.73 -1.24 20.27
C PRO A 194 -8.28 -0.92 20.68
N ARG A 195 -7.50 -0.33 19.77
CA ARG A 195 -6.09 0.02 19.96
C ARG A 195 -5.89 1.49 19.57
N PRO A 196 -5.80 2.44 20.52
CA PRO A 196 -5.94 3.86 20.24
C PRO A 196 -4.70 4.54 19.62
N SER A 197 -3.63 3.80 19.35
CA SER A 197 -2.41 4.33 18.74
C SER A 197 -1.98 3.52 17.53
N TRP A 198 -1.27 4.16 16.60
CA TRP A 198 -0.69 3.50 15.44
C TRP A 198 0.30 2.39 15.81
N ASP A 199 1.08 2.53 16.89
CA ASP A 199 1.98 1.46 17.36
C ASP A 199 1.20 0.24 17.89
N ALA A 200 0.10 0.48 18.62
CA ALA A 200 -0.75 -0.60 19.08
C ALA A 200 -1.45 -1.29 17.90
N ALA A 201 -1.96 -0.51 16.93
CA ALA A 201 -2.54 -1.03 15.69
C ALA A 201 -1.51 -1.85 14.89
N ALA A 202 -0.28 -1.37 14.76
CA ALA A 202 0.83 -2.07 14.10
C ALA A 202 1.10 -3.43 14.75
N SER A 203 1.16 -3.47 16.08
CA SER A 203 1.35 -4.73 16.81
C SER A 203 0.24 -5.75 16.50
N GLY A 204 -1.01 -5.29 16.35
CA GLY A 204 -2.16 -6.17 16.08
C GLY A 204 -2.18 -6.66 14.64
N LEU A 205 -1.78 -5.79 13.71
CA LEU A 205 -1.55 -6.16 12.31
C LEU A 205 -0.43 -7.17 12.16
N ILE A 206 0.68 -7.01 12.87
CA ILE A 206 1.78 -7.98 12.90
C ILE A 206 1.26 -9.33 13.42
N ASP A 207 0.54 -9.34 14.54
CA ASP A 207 -0.05 -10.57 15.10
C ASP A 207 -0.98 -11.27 14.07
N ALA A 208 -1.84 -10.50 13.39
CA ALA A 208 -2.78 -11.03 12.41
C ALA A 208 -2.10 -11.55 11.14
N ILE A 209 -1.11 -10.82 10.59
CA ILE A 209 -0.39 -11.22 9.38
C ILE A 209 0.51 -12.43 9.65
N VAL A 210 1.23 -12.43 10.79
CA VAL A 210 1.93 -13.64 11.26
C VAL A 210 0.92 -14.78 11.44
N GLY A 211 -0.27 -14.48 11.97
CA GLY A 211 -1.49 -15.30 12.05
C GLY A 211 -1.88 -16.00 10.72
N CYS A 212 -1.86 -15.26 9.62
CA CYS A 212 -2.09 -15.81 8.27
C CYS A 212 -0.96 -16.76 7.82
N GLY A 213 0.21 -16.66 8.44
CA GLY A 213 1.40 -17.47 8.19
C GLY A 213 1.44 -18.80 8.96
N TRP A 214 0.48 -19.12 9.84
CA TRP A 214 0.64 -20.31 10.68
C TRP A 214 0.42 -21.64 9.96
N ARG A 215 1.39 -22.51 10.25
CA ARG A 215 1.43 -23.98 10.46
C ARG A 215 0.46 -24.84 9.67
N ARG A 216 1.05 -25.87 9.03
CA ARG A 216 0.45 -27.06 8.41
C ARG A 216 -1.07 -27.15 8.64
N LEU A 217 -1.85 -26.72 7.64
CA LEU A 217 -3.11 -27.43 7.43
C LEU A 217 -2.68 -28.86 7.10
N PRO A 218 -3.04 -29.88 7.90
CA PRO A 218 -2.95 -31.24 7.39
C PRO A 218 -3.86 -31.24 6.17
N HIS A 219 -3.28 -31.11 4.97
CA HIS A 219 -4.06 -31.26 3.76
C HIS A 219 -4.66 -32.65 3.84
N GLY A 220 -5.98 -32.68 4.02
CA GLY A 220 -6.79 -33.84 3.71
C GLY A 220 -6.35 -34.32 2.35
N ARG A 221 -6.05 -35.62 2.29
CA ARG A 221 -5.64 -36.33 1.09
C ARG A 221 -6.36 -35.74 -0.12
N ALA A 222 -5.60 -35.32 -1.12
CA ALA A 222 -6.09 -35.37 -2.48
C ALA A 222 -6.54 -36.82 -2.68
N VAL A 223 -7.84 -37.05 -2.63
CA VAL A 223 -8.43 -38.27 -3.15
C VAL A 223 -8.23 -38.15 -4.65
N CYS A 224 -7.10 -38.67 -5.12
CA CYS A 224 -7.02 -39.17 -6.46
C CYS A 224 -8.06 -40.29 -6.48
N ASP A 225 -9.21 -40.01 -7.09
CA ASP A 225 -10.24 -41.00 -7.35
C ASP A 225 -9.70 -41.93 -8.44
N GLU A 226 -8.85 -42.88 -8.05
CA GLU A 226 -8.65 -44.12 -8.80
C GLU A 226 -9.87 -45.02 -8.55
N SER A 227 -10.99 -44.68 -9.19
CA SER A 227 -12.06 -45.64 -9.41
C SER A 227 -12.07 -46.04 -10.88
N ASN A 228 -11.26 -47.06 -11.14
CA ASN A 228 -11.36 -48.01 -12.23
C ASN A 228 -12.83 -48.40 -12.49
N GLY A 229 -13.31 -48.30 -13.74
CA GLY A 229 -14.68 -48.67 -14.08
C GLY A 229 -14.93 -48.68 -15.58
N GLY A 230 -14.69 -49.84 -16.21
CA GLY A 230 -14.65 -50.02 -17.65
C GLY A 230 -15.95 -49.69 -18.40
N SER A 231 -15.77 -49.10 -19.58
CA SER A 231 -16.79 -49.03 -20.62
C SER A 231 -16.98 -50.41 -21.26
N ARG A 232 -17.94 -51.19 -20.76
CA ARG A 232 -18.55 -52.29 -21.52
C ARG A 232 -20.04 -51.98 -21.76
N GLN A 233 -20.29 -51.59 -23.01
CA GLN A 233 -21.43 -51.94 -23.85
C GLN A 233 -22.85 -51.49 -23.46
N MET A 234 -23.37 -50.57 -24.28
CA MET A 234 -24.79 -50.33 -24.57
C MET A 234 -25.62 -51.62 -24.63
N ARG A 235 -26.74 -51.65 -23.89
CA ARG A 235 -28.01 -52.23 -24.37
C ARG A 235 -29.17 -51.36 -23.90
N PHE A 236 -29.99 -50.98 -24.88
CA PHE A 236 -31.34 -50.43 -24.74
C PHE A 236 -32.36 -51.57 -24.60
N VAL A 237 -33.62 -51.17 -24.37
CA VAL A 237 -34.89 -51.93 -24.38
C VAL A 237 -35.26 -52.46 -22.99
N GLY A 238 -36.41 -52.14 -22.39
CA GLY A 238 -37.59 -51.35 -22.78
C GLY A 238 -38.58 -51.34 -21.62
#